data_AF-A0A2G9Y800-F1
#
_entry.id   AF-A0A2G9Y800-F1
#
_cell.length_a   1.000
_cell.length_b   1.000
_cell.length_c   1.000
_cell.angle_alpha   90.00
_cell.angle_beta   90.00
_cell.angle_gamma   90.00
#
_symmetry.space_group_name_H-M   'P 1'
#
loop_
_entity.id
_entity.type
_entity.pdbx_description
1 polymer ?
#
loop_
_entity_poly.entity_id
_entity_poly.type
_entity_poly.pdbx_seq_one_letter_code
_entity_poly.pdbx_strand_id
1 'polypeptide(L)'
;MTKNEGILYGINEHDGSLIIFDRFTLENANSVILGKSGGGKSFLVKLEALRLLMMGVDVIIVDPENEYEKLTKLMGGEFVIFSSSSSYKINPFDLTTAGAGPDELSNKILDLHSLMKVIMGELTPSQDALLDKALVLTYKEKGITNDLETFKNEPPLLEDLYKVFIGMETAETKELADRLEKFVQGSASGIFNQKSNFDIKNPFTVFGVRDLEENLRPVAMYIVLDYIWNRVRIDKRKRVLVVDEAWYLIKQKDSGAYLHSFAKRARKYQLGLTTITQDVEDFLATDEGKAIITNSSLQIILKQSTAAIEKISETFFLTGGEKHFLLSADIGEGLFFAGHSHVGFKVIASEEEKGLIE
;
A
#
# COMPACT_ATOMS: atom_id res chain seq x y z
N MET A 1 -26.97 -7.37 -7.26
CA MET A 1 -25.80 -6.75 -6.57
C MET A 1 -26.01 -6.65 -5.07
N THR A 2 -27.23 -6.40 -4.60
CA THR A 2 -27.53 -6.37 -3.17
C THR A 2 -27.44 -7.76 -2.54
N LYS A 3 -26.66 -7.90 -1.47
CA LYS A 3 -26.68 -9.04 -0.54
C LYS A 3 -27.30 -8.60 0.78
N ASN A 4 -27.86 -9.54 1.54
CA ASN A 4 -28.42 -9.26 2.88
C ASN A 4 -27.33 -9.09 3.97
N GLU A 5 -26.05 -9.16 3.60
CA GLU A 5 -24.91 -9.10 4.50
C GLU A 5 -23.82 -8.19 3.91
N GLY A 6 -23.13 -7.46 4.79
CA GLY A 6 -22.05 -6.55 4.43
C GLY A 6 -22.35 -5.11 4.79
N ILE A 7 -21.65 -4.19 4.13
CA ILE A 7 -21.79 -2.76 4.37
C ILE A 7 -22.59 -2.12 3.23
N LEU A 8 -23.28 -1.03 3.54
CA LEU A 8 -23.86 -0.17 2.53
C LEU A 8 -22.74 0.55 1.78
N TYR A 9 -22.75 0.53 0.44
CA TYR A 9 -21.86 1.35 -0.39
C TYR A 9 -22.60 2.56 -0.98
N GLY A 10 -23.90 2.42 -1.22
CA GLY A 10 -24.67 3.46 -1.85
C GLY A 10 -26.06 3.00 -2.30
N ILE A 11 -26.65 3.79 -3.19
CA ILE A 11 -27.89 3.45 -3.91
C ILE A 11 -27.59 3.23 -5.39
N ASN A 12 -28.34 2.35 -6.02
CA ASN A 12 -28.36 2.18 -7.46
C ASN A 12 -29.08 3.39 -8.10
N GLU A 13 -28.41 4.06 -9.03
CA GLU A 13 -28.95 5.26 -9.71
C GLU A 13 -30.14 4.96 -10.60
N HIS A 14 -30.32 3.71 -11.05
CA HIS A 14 -31.42 3.34 -11.95
C HIS A 14 -32.73 3.05 -11.23
N ASP A 15 -32.69 2.37 -10.08
CA ASP A 15 -33.89 1.86 -9.39
C ASP A 15 -33.99 2.28 -7.92
N GLY A 16 -32.99 2.99 -7.39
CA GLY A 16 -32.94 3.45 -5.99
C GLY A 16 -32.70 2.34 -4.97
N SER A 17 -32.43 1.10 -5.41
CA SER A 17 -32.16 -0.01 -4.50
C SER A 17 -30.84 0.17 -3.76
N LEU A 18 -30.76 -0.37 -2.53
CA LEU A 18 -29.55 -0.31 -1.73
C LEU A 18 -28.48 -1.25 -2.30
N ILE A 19 -27.24 -0.78 -2.36
CA ILE A 19 -26.05 -1.58 -2.69
C ILE A 19 -25.39 -1.97 -1.37
N ILE A 20 -25.82 -3.10 -0.81
CA ILE A 20 -25.25 -3.71 0.40
C ILE A 20 -24.38 -4.89 -0.01
N PHE A 21 -23.14 -4.92 0.47
CA PHE A 21 -22.14 -5.84 -0.03
C PHE A 21 -21.03 -6.15 0.98
N ASP A 22 -20.71 -7.43 1.18
CA ASP A 22 -19.49 -7.87 1.88
C ASP A 22 -18.42 -8.28 0.86
N ARG A 23 -17.38 -7.46 0.73
CA ARG A 23 -16.27 -7.71 -0.20
C ARG A 23 -15.45 -8.95 0.14
N PHE A 24 -15.51 -9.48 1.37
CA PHE A 24 -14.86 -10.74 1.71
C PHE A 24 -15.59 -11.97 1.16
N THR A 25 -16.78 -11.80 0.57
CA THR A 25 -17.53 -12.86 -0.11
C THR A 25 -17.17 -12.99 -1.60
N LEU A 26 -16.32 -12.10 -2.13
CA LEU A 26 -15.80 -12.16 -3.50
C LEU A 26 -14.65 -13.16 -3.63
N GLU A 27 -14.20 -13.40 -4.86
CA GLU A 27 -13.02 -14.22 -5.14
C GLU A 27 -11.79 -13.70 -4.40
N ASN A 28 -11.64 -12.38 -4.30
CA ASN A 28 -10.73 -11.73 -3.37
C ASN A 28 -11.36 -10.47 -2.79
N ALA A 29 -10.86 -10.00 -1.65
CA ALA A 29 -11.34 -8.80 -0.99
C ALA A 29 -10.63 -7.52 -1.45
N ASN A 30 -9.88 -7.58 -2.57
CA ASN A 30 -9.15 -6.43 -3.09
C ASN A 30 -10.11 -5.48 -3.81
N SER A 31 -9.80 -4.20 -3.71
CA SER A 31 -10.53 -3.13 -4.36
C SER A 31 -9.62 -2.16 -5.08
N VAL A 32 -10.09 -1.60 -6.19
CA VAL A 32 -9.47 -0.42 -6.82
C VAL A 32 -10.48 0.71 -6.89
N ILE A 33 -10.07 1.91 -6.51
CA ILE A 33 -10.90 3.12 -6.54
C ILE A 33 -10.20 4.16 -7.42
N LEU A 34 -10.85 4.50 -8.53
CA LEU A 34 -10.35 5.47 -9.52
C LEU A 34 -11.26 6.69 -9.55
N GLY A 35 -10.71 7.90 -9.63
CA GLY A 35 -11.51 9.13 -9.63
C GLY A 35 -10.66 10.37 -9.64
N LYS A 36 -11.06 11.42 -10.38
CA LYS A 36 -10.32 12.69 -10.36
C LYS A 36 -10.33 13.32 -8.95
N SER A 37 -9.43 14.27 -8.71
CA SER A 37 -9.44 15.06 -7.47
C SER A 37 -10.82 15.70 -7.25
N GLY A 38 -11.33 15.65 -6.01
CA GLY A 38 -12.68 16.08 -5.65
C GLY A 38 -13.82 15.16 -6.13
N GLY A 39 -13.53 13.97 -6.68
CA GLY A 39 -14.55 13.01 -7.13
C GLY A 39 -15.28 12.25 -6.02
N GLY A 40 -14.88 12.43 -4.75
CA GLY A 40 -15.47 11.74 -3.60
C GLY A 40 -14.73 10.46 -3.14
N LYS A 41 -13.49 10.23 -3.62
CA LYS A 41 -12.68 9.05 -3.25
C LYS A 41 -12.45 8.96 -1.74
N SER A 42 -11.88 10.00 -1.13
CA SER A 42 -11.55 10.03 0.30
C SER A 42 -12.80 9.89 1.17
N PHE A 43 -13.92 10.52 0.76
CA PHE A 43 -15.21 10.36 1.46
C PHE A 43 -15.69 8.90 1.43
N LEU A 44 -15.71 8.27 0.25
CA LEU A 44 -16.08 6.86 0.08
C LEU A 44 -15.20 5.94 0.93
N VAL A 45 -13.87 6.15 0.92
CA VAL A 45 -12.92 5.29 1.63
C VAL A 45 -13.04 5.44 3.14
N LYS A 46 -13.19 6.68 3.64
CA LYS A 46 -13.45 6.96 5.06
C LYS A 46 -14.76 6.32 5.53
N LEU A 47 -15.80 6.38 4.70
CA LEU A 47 -17.08 5.74 4.97
C LEU A 47 -16.98 4.21 4.97
N GLU A 48 -16.26 3.64 3.99
CA GLU A 48 -15.99 2.21 3.92
C GLU A 48 -15.22 1.75 5.17
N ALA A 49 -14.16 2.47 5.54
CA ALA A 49 -13.34 2.18 6.72
C ALA A 49 -14.19 2.19 8.01
N LEU A 50 -15.00 3.23 8.21
CA LEU A 50 -15.91 3.34 9.35
C LEU A 50 -16.84 2.13 9.45
N ARG A 51 -17.52 1.80 8.35
CA ARG A 51 -18.48 0.69 8.31
C ARG A 51 -17.80 -0.67 8.48
N LEU A 52 -16.61 -0.86 7.93
CA LEU A 52 -15.81 -2.08 8.11
C LEU A 52 -15.36 -2.28 9.55
N LEU A 53 -14.92 -1.22 10.22
CA LEU A 53 -14.55 -1.26 11.64
C LEU A 53 -15.76 -1.67 12.51
N MET A 54 -16.96 -1.17 12.21
CA MET A 54 -18.20 -1.59 12.88
C MET A 54 -18.53 -3.07 12.67
N MET A 55 -18.09 -3.64 11.54
CA MET A 55 -18.22 -5.07 11.22
C MET A 55 -17.08 -5.93 11.80
N GLY A 56 -16.19 -5.35 12.60
CA GLY A 56 -15.06 -6.06 13.22
C GLY A 56 -13.93 -6.39 12.24
N VAL A 57 -13.80 -5.63 11.15
CA VAL A 57 -12.69 -5.75 10.19
C VAL A 57 -11.66 -4.67 10.51
N ASP A 58 -10.41 -5.07 10.75
CA ASP A 58 -9.33 -4.10 10.97
C ASP A 58 -9.07 -3.30 9.68
N VAL A 59 -8.79 -2.01 9.81
CA VAL A 59 -8.45 -1.13 8.70
C VAL A 59 -7.07 -0.53 8.94
N ILE A 60 -6.19 -0.72 7.96
CA ILE A 60 -4.86 -0.13 7.92
C ILE A 60 -4.82 0.79 6.70
N ILE A 61 -4.34 2.02 6.84
CA ILE A 61 -4.25 2.98 5.73
C ILE A 61 -2.81 3.48 5.59
N VAL A 62 -2.29 3.52 4.37
CA VAL A 62 -1.06 4.26 4.02
C VAL A 62 -1.50 5.55 3.33
N ASP A 63 -1.18 6.68 3.97
CA ASP A 63 -1.75 7.99 3.66
C ASP A 63 -0.63 9.00 3.36
N PRO A 64 -0.40 9.34 2.08
CA PRO A 64 0.61 10.32 1.70
C PRO A 64 0.17 11.78 1.88
N GLU A 65 -1.09 12.04 2.22
CA GLU A 65 -1.65 13.39 2.32
C GLU A 65 -2.15 13.76 3.73
N ASN A 66 -2.06 12.83 4.69
CA ASN A 66 -2.58 12.95 6.06
C ASN A 66 -4.10 13.26 6.10
N GLU A 67 -4.87 12.84 5.08
CA GLU A 67 -6.31 13.08 4.99
C GLU A 67 -7.12 12.32 6.05
N TYR A 68 -6.56 11.25 6.63
CA TYR A 68 -7.28 10.37 7.56
C TYR A 68 -7.01 10.71 9.04
N GLU A 69 -6.10 11.63 9.35
CA GLU A 69 -5.67 11.95 10.73
C GLU A 69 -6.83 12.27 11.67
N LYS A 70 -7.76 13.12 11.22
CA LYS A 70 -8.94 13.52 12.01
C LYS A 70 -9.82 12.32 12.32
N LEU A 71 -10.13 11.50 11.32
CA LEU A 71 -10.95 10.29 11.48
C LEU A 71 -10.27 9.29 12.42
N THR A 72 -8.97 9.08 12.28
CA THR A 72 -8.18 8.20 13.16
C THR A 72 -8.32 8.62 14.62
N LYS A 73 -8.16 9.91 14.93
CA LYS A 73 -8.32 10.42 16.30
C LYS A 73 -9.74 10.25 16.84
N LEU A 74 -10.75 10.55 16.02
CA LEU A 74 -12.17 10.43 16.42
C LEU A 74 -12.57 8.98 16.73
N MET A 75 -12.03 8.03 15.97
CA MET A 75 -12.31 6.60 16.13
C MET A 75 -11.44 5.92 17.18
N GLY A 76 -10.58 6.66 17.90
CA GLY A 76 -9.62 6.09 18.85
C GLY A 76 -8.57 5.17 18.18
N GLY A 77 -8.31 5.39 16.88
CA GLY A 77 -7.28 4.71 16.12
C GLY A 77 -5.88 5.24 16.42
N GLU A 78 -4.88 4.63 15.80
CA GLU A 78 -3.47 5.02 15.92
C GLU A 78 -2.97 5.67 14.63
N PHE A 79 -2.53 6.93 14.72
CA PHE A 79 -1.96 7.67 13.59
C PHE A 79 -0.43 7.73 13.72
N VAL A 80 0.25 6.97 12.87
CA VAL A 80 1.71 6.78 12.84
C VAL A 80 2.31 7.73 11.81
N ILE A 81 2.92 8.82 12.28
CA ILE A 81 3.56 9.82 11.39
C ILE A 81 4.98 9.39 11.07
N PHE A 82 5.35 9.39 9.79
CA PHE A 82 6.74 9.23 9.35
C PHE A 82 7.32 10.60 9.02
N SER A 83 8.30 10.99 9.83
CA SER A 83 9.08 12.20 9.65
C SER A 83 10.46 12.03 10.31
N SER A 84 11.38 12.94 10.02
CA SER A 84 12.71 12.94 10.64
C SER A 84 12.65 13.06 12.17
N SER A 85 11.68 13.80 12.70
CA SER A 85 11.45 14.01 14.13
C SER A 85 10.49 13.00 14.77
N SER A 86 9.85 12.12 13.98
CA SER A 86 8.89 11.16 14.51
C SER A 86 9.55 10.23 15.52
N SER A 87 8.78 9.84 16.55
CA SER A 87 9.18 8.79 17.47
C SER A 87 9.05 7.41 16.84
N TYR A 88 8.17 7.22 15.85
CA TYR A 88 7.96 5.94 15.20
C TYR A 88 9.07 5.63 14.20
N LYS A 89 9.64 4.43 14.32
CA LYS A 89 10.70 3.91 13.45
C LYS A 89 10.34 2.51 13.00
N ILE A 90 10.67 2.21 11.74
CA ILE A 90 10.56 0.88 11.16
C ILE A 90 11.92 0.55 10.56
N ASN A 91 12.51 -0.55 11.02
CA ASN A 91 13.71 -1.12 10.44
C ASN A 91 13.33 -2.03 9.26
N PRO A 92 13.73 -1.72 8.02
CA PRO A 92 13.44 -2.57 6.88
C PRO A 92 14.18 -3.92 6.95
N PHE A 93 15.18 -4.10 7.80
CA PHE A 93 15.92 -5.36 7.95
C PHE A 93 15.32 -6.30 9.02
N ASP A 94 14.21 -5.92 9.65
CA ASP A 94 13.58 -6.80 10.63
C ASP A 94 13.10 -8.11 10.00
N LEU A 95 13.40 -9.21 10.71
CA LEU A 95 12.90 -10.54 10.43
C LEU A 95 11.77 -10.87 11.41
N THR A 96 10.71 -11.47 10.88
CA THR A 96 9.70 -12.11 11.73
C THR A 96 10.24 -13.44 12.24
N THR A 97 10.15 -13.68 13.54
CA THR A 97 10.44 -15.00 14.15
C THR A 97 9.20 -15.90 14.18
N ALA A 98 8.02 -15.30 14.34
CA ALA A 98 6.75 -16.02 14.46
C ALA A 98 6.25 -16.52 13.09
N GLY A 99 6.18 -17.83 12.90
CA GLY A 99 5.73 -18.42 11.64
C GLY A 99 6.76 -18.34 10.51
N ALA A 100 8.03 -18.07 10.84
CA ALA A 100 9.13 -18.06 9.90
C ALA A 100 9.37 -19.47 9.32
N GLY A 101 9.44 -19.55 7.99
CA GLY A 101 9.86 -20.75 7.28
C GLY A 101 11.37 -20.78 7.04
N PRO A 102 11.91 -21.88 6.51
CA PRO A 102 13.33 -22.00 6.17
C PRO A 102 13.81 -20.95 5.15
N ASP A 103 12.89 -20.41 4.34
CA ASP A 103 13.19 -19.43 3.30
C ASP A 103 13.01 -17.96 3.75
N GLU A 104 12.68 -17.68 5.02
CA GLU A 104 12.34 -16.31 5.47
C GLU A 104 13.50 -15.33 5.27
N LEU A 105 14.75 -15.72 5.59
CA LEU A 105 15.91 -14.86 5.36
C LEU A 105 16.13 -14.60 3.86
N SER A 106 16.02 -15.62 3.02
CA SER A 106 16.18 -15.47 1.57
C SER A 106 15.09 -14.56 0.97
N ASN A 107 13.83 -14.74 1.38
CA ASN A 107 12.74 -13.86 0.96
C ASN A 107 12.98 -12.42 1.42
N LYS A 108 13.44 -12.25 2.66
CA LYS A 108 13.76 -10.92 3.19
C LYS A 108 14.89 -10.23 2.43
N ILE A 109 15.92 -10.98 2.03
CA ILE A 109 17.01 -10.45 1.21
C ILE A 109 16.47 -10.01 -0.17
N LEU A 110 15.57 -10.79 -0.78
CA LEU A 110 14.92 -10.39 -2.04
C LEU A 110 14.06 -9.12 -1.89
N ASP A 111 13.28 -9.01 -0.81
CA ASP A 111 12.47 -7.81 -0.52
C ASP A 111 13.37 -6.59 -0.28
N LEU A 112 14.46 -6.75 0.48
CA LEU A 112 15.46 -5.70 0.67
C LEU A 112 16.18 -5.32 -0.63
N HIS A 113 16.45 -6.29 -1.50
CA HIS A 113 17.06 -6.04 -2.80
C HIS A 113 16.14 -5.16 -3.67
N SER A 114 14.84 -5.46 -3.70
CA SER A 114 13.85 -4.60 -4.35
C SER A 114 13.75 -3.22 -3.71
N LEU A 115 13.77 -3.12 -2.37
CA LEU A 115 13.83 -1.82 -1.68
C LEU A 115 15.08 -1.02 -2.06
N MET A 116 16.24 -1.66 -2.16
CA MET A 116 17.47 -0.99 -2.55
C MET A 116 17.41 -0.49 -3.99
N LYS A 117 16.70 -1.16 -4.91
CA LYS A 117 16.44 -0.64 -6.25
C LYS A 117 15.52 0.59 -6.25
N VAL A 118 14.51 0.62 -5.38
CA VAL A 118 13.68 1.83 -5.17
C VAL A 118 14.52 3.00 -4.64
N ILE A 119 15.49 2.72 -3.77
CA ILE A 119 16.39 3.71 -3.18
C ILE A 119 17.47 4.21 -4.16
N MET A 120 18.11 3.28 -4.87
CA MET A 120 19.32 3.53 -5.67
C MET A 120 18.99 3.78 -7.14
N GLY A 121 17.79 3.44 -7.62
CA GLY A 121 17.43 3.47 -9.04
C GLY A 121 18.01 2.29 -9.81
N GLU A 122 18.20 2.46 -11.11
CA GLU A 122 18.71 1.41 -11.98
C GLU A 122 20.14 0.99 -11.59
N LEU A 123 20.35 -0.33 -11.56
CA LEU A 123 21.61 -0.98 -11.24
C LEU A 123 22.14 -1.72 -12.46
N THR A 124 23.45 -1.65 -12.68
CA THR A 124 24.13 -2.52 -13.64
C THR A 124 24.12 -3.98 -13.16
N PRO A 125 24.29 -4.99 -14.04
CA PRO A 125 24.37 -6.39 -13.61
C PRO A 125 25.47 -6.68 -12.58
N SER A 126 26.58 -5.94 -12.63
CA SER A 126 27.66 -6.04 -11.64
C SER A 126 27.21 -5.51 -10.27
N GLN A 127 26.59 -4.32 -10.24
CA GLN A 127 26.04 -3.72 -9.02
C GLN A 127 24.93 -4.57 -8.41
N ASP A 128 24.06 -5.16 -9.24
CA ASP A 128 22.98 -6.06 -8.81
C ASP A 128 23.54 -7.30 -8.08
N ALA A 129 24.54 -7.96 -8.65
CA ALA A 129 25.21 -9.10 -8.02
C ALA A 129 25.96 -8.73 -6.73
N LEU A 130 26.57 -7.54 -6.70
CA LEU A 130 27.27 -7.04 -5.52
C LEU A 130 26.31 -6.67 -4.39
N LEU A 131 25.14 -6.10 -4.72
CA LEU A 131 24.09 -5.78 -3.77
C LEU A 131 23.57 -7.04 -3.07
N ASP A 132 23.24 -8.10 -3.81
CA ASP A 132 22.81 -9.37 -3.23
C ASP A 132 23.85 -9.93 -2.26
N LYS A 133 25.13 -9.99 -2.69
CA LYS A 133 26.24 -10.43 -1.83
C LYS A 133 26.39 -9.56 -0.57
N ALA A 134 26.25 -8.24 -0.70
CA ALA A 134 26.35 -7.31 0.42
C ALA A 134 25.22 -7.51 1.43
N LEU A 135 23.97 -7.73 0.97
CA LEU A 135 22.84 -8.02 1.86
C LEU A 135 23.06 -9.32 2.66
N VAL A 136 23.53 -10.39 1.99
CA VAL A 136 23.86 -11.66 2.67
C VAL A 136 24.95 -11.45 3.72
N LEU A 137 26.02 -10.73 3.38
CA LEU A 137 27.12 -10.42 4.31
C LEU A 137 26.64 -9.59 5.49
N THR A 138 25.76 -8.61 5.26
CA THR A 138 25.21 -7.72 6.29
C THR A 138 24.48 -8.51 7.39
N TYR A 139 23.64 -9.49 7.02
CA TYR A 139 23.02 -10.38 8.01
C TYR A 139 24.03 -11.29 8.69
N LYS A 140 25.00 -11.82 7.93
CA LYS A 140 26.02 -12.71 8.47
C LYS A 140 26.91 -12.02 9.52
N GLU A 141 27.23 -10.75 9.35
CA GLU A 141 27.99 -9.96 10.33
C GLU A 141 27.22 -9.74 11.65
N LYS A 142 25.88 -9.75 11.60
CA LYS A 142 25.01 -9.79 12.80
C LYS A 142 24.78 -11.19 13.34
N GLY A 143 25.45 -12.20 12.78
CA GLY A 143 25.31 -13.60 13.18
C GLY A 143 23.96 -14.22 12.80
N ILE A 144 23.26 -13.65 11.80
CA ILE A 144 21.98 -14.16 11.29
C ILE A 144 22.28 -15.01 10.05
N THR A 145 21.76 -16.24 10.06
CA THR A 145 21.92 -17.22 8.98
C THR A 145 20.58 -17.91 8.72
N ASN A 146 20.50 -18.90 7.81
CA ASN A 146 19.25 -19.64 7.58
C ASN A 146 18.79 -20.49 8.78
N ASP A 147 19.57 -20.56 9.87
CA ASP A 147 19.11 -21.15 11.12
C ASP A 147 18.12 -20.21 11.82
N LEU A 148 16.88 -20.69 12.02
CA LEU A 148 15.78 -19.95 12.66
C LEU A 148 16.15 -19.47 14.07
N GLU A 149 17.01 -20.19 14.80
CA GLU A 149 17.45 -19.76 16.13
C GLU A 149 18.24 -18.45 16.10
N THR A 150 18.84 -18.11 14.96
CA THR A 150 19.60 -16.87 14.79
C THR A 150 18.71 -15.66 14.52
N PHE A 151 17.44 -15.84 14.16
CA PHE A 151 16.53 -14.73 13.86
C PHE A 151 16.13 -13.89 15.09
N LYS A 152 16.46 -14.36 16.30
CA LYS A 152 16.35 -13.59 17.54
C LYS A 152 17.49 -12.59 17.77
N ASN A 153 18.57 -12.72 17.00
CA ASN A 153 19.70 -11.78 17.06
C ASN A 153 19.24 -10.41 16.57
N GLU A 154 20.00 -9.38 16.97
CA GLU A 154 19.70 -8.02 16.55
C GLU A 154 19.80 -7.89 15.01
N PRO A 155 18.72 -7.51 14.33
CA PRO A 155 18.75 -7.36 12.87
C PRO A 155 19.68 -6.22 12.48
N PRO A 156 20.24 -6.25 11.25
CA PRO A 156 21.03 -5.15 10.75
C PRO A 156 20.22 -3.85 10.67
N LEU A 157 20.93 -2.75 10.53
CA LEU A 157 20.39 -1.46 10.13
C LEU A 157 20.95 -1.09 8.74
N LEU A 158 20.40 -0.04 8.14
CA LEU A 158 20.87 0.46 6.85
C LEU A 158 22.34 0.88 6.87
N GLU A 159 22.81 1.39 8.01
CA GLU A 159 24.22 1.72 8.23
C GLU A 159 25.16 0.50 8.17
N ASP A 160 24.66 -0.69 8.52
CA ASP A 160 25.47 -1.91 8.46
C ASP A 160 25.69 -2.30 7.00
N LEU A 161 24.65 -2.22 6.17
CA LEU A 161 24.79 -2.43 4.72
C LEU A 161 25.74 -1.39 4.08
N TYR A 162 25.63 -0.11 4.49
CA TYR A 162 26.56 0.93 4.05
C TYR A 162 28.01 0.59 4.40
N LYS A 163 28.29 0.15 5.63
CA LYS A 163 29.64 -0.27 6.06
C LYS A 163 30.14 -1.47 5.24
N VAL A 164 29.27 -2.44 4.96
CA VAL A 164 29.61 -3.60 4.10
C VAL A 164 30.01 -3.14 2.70
N PHE A 165 29.26 -2.22 2.09
CA PHE A 165 29.65 -1.68 0.78
C PHE A 165 31.04 -1.02 0.79
N ILE A 166 31.32 -0.19 1.80
CA ILE A 166 32.64 0.45 1.94
C ILE A 166 33.75 -0.61 2.12
N GLY A 167 33.49 -1.66 2.91
CA GLY A 167 34.46 -2.73 3.19
C GLY A 167 34.72 -3.69 2.03
N MET A 168 33.88 -3.69 0.99
CA MET A 168 34.11 -4.51 -0.21
C MET A 168 35.18 -3.93 -1.15
N GLU A 169 35.56 -2.66 -0.97
CA GLU A 169 36.67 -1.98 -1.65
C GLU A 169 36.63 -2.06 -3.20
N THR A 170 35.43 -2.05 -3.81
CA THR A 170 35.28 -1.93 -5.27
C THR A 170 34.72 -0.57 -5.68
N ALA A 171 34.95 -0.16 -6.92
CA ALA A 171 34.41 1.09 -7.44
C ALA A 171 32.87 1.09 -7.47
N GLU A 172 32.28 -0.05 -7.84
CA GLU A 172 30.83 -0.23 -7.92
C GLU A 172 30.16 -0.19 -6.54
N THR A 173 30.77 -0.83 -5.53
CA THR A 173 30.22 -0.82 -4.16
C THR A 173 30.34 0.55 -3.51
N LYS A 174 31.40 1.29 -3.83
CA LYS A 174 31.51 2.70 -3.42
C LYS A 174 30.37 3.54 -4.01
N GLU A 175 30.05 3.38 -5.29
CA GLU A 175 28.92 4.09 -5.92
C GLU A 175 27.57 3.72 -5.25
N LEU A 176 27.36 2.44 -4.90
CA LEU A 176 26.17 2.02 -4.15
C LEU A 176 26.12 2.65 -2.75
N ALA A 177 27.26 2.72 -2.06
CA ALA A 177 27.38 3.38 -0.76
C ALA A 177 27.04 4.87 -0.84
N ASP A 178 27.56 5.57 -1.85
CA ASP A 178 27.30 7.01 -2.08
C ASP A 178 25.80 7.27 -2.27
N ARG A 179 25.08 6.39 -3.00
CA ARG A 179 23.61 6.48 -3.16
C ARG A 179 22.86 6.26 -1.85
N LEU A 180 23.40 5.45 -0.95
CA LEU A 180 22.80 5.10 0.35
C LEU A 180 23.10 6.12 1.45
N GLU A 181 24.17 6.89 1.32
CA GLU A 181 24.67 7.83 2.33
C GLU A 181 23.59 8.80 2.83
N LYS A 182 22.73 9.30 1.93
CA LYS A 182 21.64 10.22 2.30
C LYS A 182 20.64 9.64 3.31
N PHE A 183 20.48 8.32 3.34
CA PHE A 183 19.59 7.59 4.24
C PHE A 183 20.28 7.11 5.52
N VAL A 184 21.60 7.22 5.60
CA VAL A 184 22.40 6.73 6.73
C VAL A 184 22.98 7.88 7.54
N GLN A 185 23.61 8.85 6.88
CA GLN A 185 24.27 10.00 7.50
C GLN A 185 23.63 11.34 7.10
N GLY A 186 22.85 11.34 6.01
CA GLY A 186 22.20 12.54 5.49
C GLY A 186 20.88 12.91 6.16
N SER A 187 20.12 13.78 5.48
CA SER A 187 18.85 14.34 5.94
C SER A 187 17.76 13.30 6.22
N ALA A 188 17.86 12.09 5.64
CA ALA A 188 16.88 11.01 5.82
C ALA A 188 17.29 9.95 6.85
N SER A 189 18.47 10.09 7.47
CA SER A 189 19.02 9.14 8.47
C SER A 189 18.07 8.85 9.63
N GLY A 190 17.41 9.90 10.13
CA GLY A 190 16.48 9.81 11.25
C GLY A 190 15.25 8.94 10.98
N ILE A 191 14.94 8.57 9.74
CA ILE A 191 13.69 7.87 9.38
C ILE A 191 13.90 6.37 9.19
N PHE A 192 14.96 5.98 8.48
CA PHE A 192 15.12 4.62 7.94
C PHE A 192 16.25 3.81 8.59
N ASN A 193 17.15 4.45 9.35
CA ASN A 193 18.31 3.81 9.97
C ASN A 193 18.15 3.66 11.50
N GLN A 194 17.01 3.12 11.95
CA GLN A 194 16.74 2.91 13.37
C GLN A 194 15.97 1.60 13.60
N LYS A 195 16.11 1.04 14.81
CA LYS A 195 15.37 -0.16 15.24
C LYS A 195 13.87 0.11 15.22
N SER A 196 13.08 -0.88 14.81
CA SER A 196 11.63 -0.80 14.94
C SER A 196 11.23 -0.65 16.41
N ASN A 197 10.31 0.28 16.67
CA ASN A 197 9.78 0.52 18.02
C ASN A 197 8.25 0.57 18.06
N PHE A 198 7.62 0.03 17.01
CA PHE A 198 6.19 0.08 16.79
C PHE A 198 5.61 -1.32 16.54
N ASP A 199 4.33 -1.51 16.84
CA ASP A 199 3.53 -2.71 16.53
C ASP A 199 2.08 -2.33 16.21
N ILE A 200 1.48 -2.99 15.22
CA ILE A 200 0.10 -2.72 14.78
C ILE A 200 -0.86 -3.47 15.70
N LYS A 201 -1.30 -2.81 16.77
CA LYS A 201 -2.24 -3.39 17.74
C LYS A 201 -3.65 -2.84 17.62
N ASN A 202 -3.79 -1.60 17.18
CA ASN A 202 -5.08 -0.95 17.04
C ASN A 202 -5.81 -1.45 15.77
N PRO A 203 -7.10 -1.85 15.85
CA PRO A 203 -7.89 -2.22 14.68
C PRO A 203 -7.96 -1.15 13.61
N PHE A 204 -7.78 0.13 13.97
CA PHE A 204 -7.66 1.22 13.01
C PHE A 204 -6.30 1.91 13.14
N THR A 205 -5.42 1.67 12.16
CA THR A 205 -4.06 2.23 12.13
C THR A 205 -3.82 2.96 10.82
N VAL A 206 -3.27 4.17 10.86
CA VAL A 206 -2.96 4.96 9.66
C VAL A 206 -1.50 5.37 9.68
N PHE A 207 -0.80 5.13 8.58
CA PHE A 207 0.60 5.48 8.36
C PHE A 207 0.66 6.74 7.49
N GLY A 208 0.92 7.89 8.11
CA GLY A 208 1.04 9.19 7.44
C GLY A 208 2.47 9.44 6.94
N VAL A 209 2.66 9.64 5.63
CA VAL A 209 4.00 9.90 5.02
C VAL A 209 4.11 11.29 4.39
N ARG A 210 3.11 12.16 4.59
CA ARG A 210 3.07 13.51 3.99
C ARG A 210 4.29 14.36 4.31
N ASP A 211 4.77 14.26 5.55
CA ASP A 211 5.85 15.09 6.11
C ASP A 211 7.25 14.64 5.63
N LEU A 212 7.31 13.67 4.72
CA LEU A 212 8.50 13.29 3.98
C LEU A 212 8.60 14.05 2.67
N GLU A 213 9.85 14.30 2.23
CA GLU A 213 10.11 14.75 0.86
C GLU A 213 9.48 13.78 -0.15
N GLU A 214 8.97 14.32 -1.26
CA GLU A 214 8.18 13.56 -2.23
C GLU A 214 8.94 12.35 -2.80
N ASN A 215 10.23 12.50 -3.05
CA ASN A 215 11.13 11.43 -3.51
C ASN A 215 11.39 10.33 -2.47
N LEU A 216 11.11 10.57 -1.18
CA LEU A 216 11.23 9.58 -0.10
C LEU A 216 9.92 8.84 0.17
N ARG A 217 8.78 9.35 -0.32
CA ARG A 217 7.47 8.72 -0.10
C ARG A 217 7.39 7.30 -0.67
N PRO A 218 7.86 6.98 -1.90
CA PRO A 218 7.84 5.61 -2.40
C PRO A 218 8.66 4.64 -1.53
N VAL A 219 9.81 5.09 -1.02
CA VAL A 219 10.67 4.32 -0.09
C VAL A 219 9.93 4.05 1.21
N ALA A 220 9.33 5.07 1.83
CA ALA A 220 8.59 4.93 3.07
C ALA A 220 7.36 4.04 2.91
N MET A 221 6.58 4.23 1.84
CA MET A 221 5.43 3.38 1.54
C MET A 221 5.85 1.93 1.33
N TYR A 222 6.96 1.66 0.63
CA TYR A 222 7.48 0.30 0.48
C TYR A 222 7.80 -0.33 1.85
N ILE A 223 8.54 0.39 2.69
CA ILE A 223 8.94 -0.10 4.02
C ILE A 223 7.72 -0.35 4.91
N VAL A 224 6.73 0.55 4.88
CA VAL A 224 5.47 0.39 5.60
C VAL A 224 4.69 -0.83 5.09
N LEU A 225 4.61 -1.03 3.77
CA LEU A 225 3.94 -2.19 3.20
C LEU A 225 4.64 -3.50 3.59
N ASP A 226 5.97 -3.54 3.56
CA ASP A 226 6.74 -4.70 4.01
C ASP A 226 6.51 -4.99 5.49
N TYR A 227 6.54 -3.95 6.31
CA TYR A 227 6.25 -4.07 7.73
C TYR A 227 4.83 -4.59 8.00
N ILE A 228 3.82 -4.07 7.31
CA ILE A 228 2.43 -4.56 7.40
C ILE A 228 2.37 -6.02 6.95
N TRP A 229 3.03 -6.38 5.85
CA TRP A 229 3.09 -7.75 5.35
C TRP A 229 3.64 -8.72 6.41
N ASN A 230 4.74 -8.34 7.06
CA ASN A 230 5.39 -9.16 8.10
C ASN A 230 4.49 -9.41 9.31
N ARG A 231 3.59 -8.47 9.63
CA ARG A 231 2.61 -8.58 10.73
C ARG A 231 1.36 -9.36 10.32
N VAL A 232 0.82 -9.08 9.13
CA VAL A 232 -0.42 -9.72 8.65
C VAL A 232 -0.25 -11.22 8.45
N ARG A 233 0.95 -11.67 8.07
CA ARG A 233 1.26 -13.10 7.89
C ARG A 233 1.14 -13.92 9.18
N ILE A 234 1.33 -13.30 10.35
CA ILE A 234 1.38 -13.97 11.65
C ILE A 234 -0.03 -14.24 12.20
N ASP A 235 -0.93 -13.28 12.05
CA ASP A 235 -2.28 -13.34 12.62
C ASP A 235 -3.35 -13.22 11.52
N LYS A 236 -4.05 -14.33 11.29
CA LYS A 236 -5.11 -14.44 10.28
C LYS A 236 -6.44 -13.94 10.84
N ARG A 237 -6.77 -12.71 10.50
CA ARG A 237 -8.09 -12.10 10.71
C ARG A 237 -8.44 -11.21 9.52
N LYS A 238 -9.74 -10.90 9.36
CA LYS A 238 -10.20 -10.01 8.30
C LYS A 238 -9.58 -8.63 8.50
N ARG A 239 -8.80 -8.19 7.52
CA ARG A 239 -8.23 -6.84 7.48
C ARG A 239 -8.39 -6.22 6.10
N VAL A 240 -8.45 -4.90 6.07
CA VAL A 240 -8.36 -4.09 4.86
C VAL A 240 -7.12 -3.23 4.94
N LEU A 241 -6.28 -3.29 3.92
CA LEU A 241 -5.17 -2.38 3.73
C LEU A 241 -5.54 -1.41 2.62
N VAL A 242 -5.64 -0.13 2.93
CA VAL A 242 -5.82 0.95 1.99
C VAL A 242 -4.46 1.56 1.66
N VAL A 243 -4.13 1.66 0.39
CA VAL A 243 -2.97 2.40 -0.12
C VAL A 243 -3.52 3.58 -0.91
N ASP A 244 -3.51 4.75 -0.27
CA ASP A 244 -3.95 5.97 -0.93
C ASP A 244 -2.84 6.53 -1.85
N GLU A 245 -3.25 7.15 -2.94
CA GLU A 245 -2.38 7.59 -4.05
C GLU A 245 -1.32 6.53 -4.45
N ALA A 246 -1.81 5.33 -4.74
CA ALA A 246 -0.99 4.17 -5.09
C ALA A 246 -0.10 4.37 -6.34
N TRP A 247 -0.31 5.44 -7.12
CA TRP A 247 0.56 5.81 -8.23
C TRP A 247 2.00 6.10 -7.79
N TYR A 248 2.22 6.55 -6.55
CA TYR A 248 3.58 6.74 -6.02
C TYR A 248 4.42 5.46 -6.09
N LEU A 249 3.79 4.31 -5.88
CA LEU A 249 4.45 3.01 -5.96
C LEU A 249 4.50 2.48 -7.39
N ILE A 250 3.47 2.72 -8.19
CA ILE A 250 3.37 2.15 -9.54
C ILE A 250 4.27 2.84 -10.56
N LYS A 251 4.67 4.09 -10.33
CA LYS A 251 5.62 4.81 -11.22
C LYS A 251 6.99 4.14 -11.32
N GLN A 252 7.42 3.39 -10.30
CA GLN A 252 8.69 2.68 -10.33
C GLN A 252 8.44 1.17 -10.44
N LYS A 253 9.21 0.53 -11.31
CA LYS A 253 9.06 -0.90 -11.64
C LYS A 253 9.12 -1.81 -10.41
N ASP A 254 10.12 -1.64 -9.55
CA ASP A 254 10.34 -2.52 -8.39
C ASP A 254 9.24 -2.37 -7.32
N SER A 255 8.82 -1.15 -6.99
CA SER A 255 7.72 -0.93 -6.05
C SER A 255 6.36 -1.32 -6.63
N GLY A 256 6.14 -1.12 -7.93
CA GLY A 256 4.94 -1.56 -8.63
C GLY A 256 4.81 -3.09 -8.64
N ALA A 257 5.91 -3.79 -8.94
CA ALA A 257 5.98 -5.24 -8.90
C ALA A 257 5.73 -5.78 -7.47
N TYR A 258 6.24 -5.09 -6.46
CA TYR A 258 5.98 -5.42 -5.06
C TYR A 258 4.50 -5.28 -4.70
N LEU A 259 3.86 -4.13 -5.03
CA LEU A 259 2.44 -3.91 -4.78
C LEU A 259 1.56 -4.94 -5.52
N HIS A 260 1.92 -5.30 -6.75
CA HIS A 260 1.23 -6.35 -7.50
C HIS A 260 1.37 -7.73 -6.84
N SER A 261 2.58 -8.10 -6.44
CA SER A 261 2.85 -9.34 -5.68
C SER A 261 2.08 -9.37 -4.36
N PHE A 262 2.01 -8.23 -3.66
CA PHE A 262 1.20 -8.07 -2.45
C PHE A 262 -0.27 -8.35 -2.74
N ALA A 263 -0.86 -7.71 -3.75
CA ALA A 263 -2.26 -7.87 -4.14
C ALA A 263 -2.64 -9.35 -4.42
N LYS A 264 -1.75 -10.09 -5.10
CA LYS A 264 -1.95 -11.52 -5.40
C LYS A 264 -1.90 -12.41 -4.16
N ARG A 265 -1.11 -12.04 -3.14
CA ARG A 265 -0.91 -12.85 -1.93
C ARG A 265 -1.88 -12.51 -0.81
N ALA A 266 -2.41 -11.28 -0.76
CA ALA A 266 -3.28 -10.76 0.30
C ALA A 266 -4.45 -11.70 0.66
N ARG A 267 -5.11 -12.28 -0.35
CA ARG A 267 -6.23 -13.23 -0.18
C ARG A 267 -5.91 -14.38 0.78
N LYS A 268 -4.69 -14.93 0.75
CA LYS A 268 -4.30 -16.10 1.58
C LYS A 268 -4.31 -15.80 3.08
N TYR A 269 -4.29 -14.52 3.45
CA TYR A 269 -4.20 -14.03 4.82
C TYR A 269 -5.44 -13.25 5.25
N GLN A 270 -6.58 -13.41 4.55
CA GLN A 270 -7.81 -12.65 4.81
C GLN A 270 -7.60 -11.13 4.78
N LEU A 271 -6.64 -10.67 3.96
CA LEU A 271 -6.39 -9.27 3.72
C LEU A 271 -7.01 -8.86 2.38
N GLY A 272 -7.76 -7.75 2.38
CA GLY A 272 -8.18 -7.07 1.17
C GLY A 272 -7.36 -5.81 0.93
N LEU A 273 -6.65 -5.74 -0.20
CA LEU A 273 -5.92 -4.54 -0.61
C LEU A 273 -6.86 -3.58 -1.35
N THR A 274 -7.03 -2.36 -0.86
CA THR A 274 -7.69 -1.26 -1.56
C THR A 274 -6.62 -0.30 -2.11
N THR A 275 -6.52 -0.15 -3.42
CA THR A 275 -5.65 0.88 -4.04
C THR A 275 -6.48 2.04 -4.55
N ILE A 276 -6.10 3.26 -4.20
CA ILE A 276 -6.78 4.49 -4.62
C ILE A 276 -5.82 5.29 -5.49
N THR A 277 -6.31 5.88 -6.58
CA THR A 277 -5.52 6.82 -7.38
C THR A 277 -6.39 7.84 -8.09
N GLN A 278 -5.90 9.09 -8.14
CA GLN A 278 -6.44 10.11 -9.02
C GLN A 278 -5.71 10.22 -10.37
N ASP A 279 -4.44 9.83 -10.40
CA ASP A 279 -3.61 9.77 -11.60
C ASP A 279 -3.82 8.42 -12.30
N VAL A 280 -5.00 8.28 -12.89
CA VAL A 280 -5.43 7.04 -13.56
C VAL A 280 -4.57 6.76 -14.80
N GLU A 281 -4.08 7.79 -15.48
CA GLU A 281 -3.22 7.62 -16.66
C GLU A 281 -1.90 6.94 -16.31
N ASP A 282 -1.22 7.41 -15.26
CA ASP A 282 0.03 6.85 -14.74
C ASP A 282 -0.18 5.41 -14.26
N PHE A 283 -1.27 5.18 -13.52
CA PHE A 283 -1.61 3.85 -13.03
C PHE A 283 -1.87 2.86 -14.17
N LEU A 284 -2.56 3.28 -15.23
CA LEU A 284 -2.84 2.45 -16.41
C LEU A 284 -1.69 2.42 -17.42
N ALA A 285 -0.61 3.18 -17.22
CA ALA A 285 0.55 3.20 -18.12
C ALA A 285 1.44 1.97 -17.94
N THR A 286 1.37 1.31 -16.78
CA THR A 286 2.19 0.16 -16.43
C THR A 286 1.41 -1.14 -16.52
N ASP A 287 2.12 -2.25 -16.75
CA ASP A 287 1.49 -3.57 -16.74
C ASP A 287 1.09 -3.98 -15.31
N GLU A 288 1.87 -3.55 -14.31
CA GLU A 288 1.59 -3.77 -12.89
C GLU A 288 0.28 -3.10 -12.45
N GLY A 289 0.04 -1.85 -12.83
CA GLY A 289 -1.20 -1.16 -12.48
C GLY A 289 -2.43 -1.77 -13.15
N LYS A 290 -2.33 -2.13 -14.44
CA LYS A 290 -3.38 -2.93 -15.12
C LYS A 290 -3.61 -4.27 -14.41
N ALA A 291 -2.55 -4.93 -13.96
CA ALA A 291 -2.65 -6.19 -13.26
C ALA A 291 -3.29 -6.03 -11.87
N ILE A 292 -3.07 -4.93 -11.15
CA ILE A 292 -3.76 -4.66 -9.87
C ILE A 292 -5.26 -4.46 -10.08
N ILE A 293 -5.67 -3.75 -11.13
CA ILE A 293 -7.10 -3.58 -11.48
C ILE A 293 -7.74 -4.94 -11.75
N THR A 294 -7.12 -5.77 -12.61
CA THR A 294 -7.67 -7.08 -12.96
C THR A 294 -7.69 -8.06 -11.78
N ASN A 295 -6.77 -7.91 -10.82
CA ASN A 295 -6.75 -8.69 -9.58
C ASN A 295 -7.66 -8.12 -8.48
N SER A 296 -8.41 -7.05 -8.74
CA SER A 296 -9.36 -6.46 -7.79
C SER A 296 -10.77 -6.90 -8.14
N SER A 297 -11.39 -7.71 -7.27
CA SER A 297 -12.77 -8.17 -7.48
C SER A 297 -13.81 -7.07 -7.28
N LEU A 298 -13.48 -6.02 -6.52
CA LEU A 298 -14.29 -4.82 -6.35
C LEU A 298 -13.63 -3.66 -7.08
N GLN A 299 -14.30 -3.03 -8.04
CA GLN A 299 -13.73 -1.89 -8.76
C GLN A 299 -14.73 -0.74 -8.71
N ILE A 300 -14.27 0.44 -8.31
CA ILE A 300 -15.12 1.61 -8.17
C ILE A 300 -14.51 2.73 -9.01
N ILE A 301 -15.28 3.21 -9.98
CA ILE A 301 -14.86 4.29 -10.87
C ILE A 301 -15.76 5.48 -10.62
N LEU A 302 -15.27 6.47 -9.90
CA LEU A 302 -15.95 7.74 -9.66
C LEU A 302 -15.74 8.69 -10.85
N LYS A 303 -16.30 9.89 -10.75
CA LYS A 303 -16.15 11.00 -11.72
C LYS A 303 -14.74 11.10 -12.32
N GLN A 304 -14.66 11.17 -13.64
CA GLN A 304 -13.41 11.21 -14.40
C GLN A 304 -13.19 12.54 -15.13
N SER A 305 -11.95 12.80 -15.52
CA SER A 305 -11.59 13.88 -16.44
C SER A 305 -11.72 13.42 -17.89
N THR A 306 -11.85 14.37 -18.82
CA THR A 306 -11.84 14.07 -20.26
C THR A 306 -10.53 13.49 -20.76
N ALA A 307 -9.42 13.71 -20.05
CA ALA A 307 -8.11 13.15 -20.39
C ALA A 307 -8.06 11.64 -20.09
N ALA A 308 -8.47 11.25 -18.87
CA ALA A 308 -8.38 9.87 -18.42
C ALA A 308 -9.48 8.96 -19.00
N ILE A 309 -10.62 9.52 -19.41
CA ILE A 309 -11.82 8.72 -19.70
C ILE A 309 -11.62 7.70 -20.83
N GLU A 310 -10.89 8.02 -21.90
CA GLU A 310 -10.72 7.10 -23.03
C GLU A 310 -10.00 5.81 -22.59
N LYS A 311 -8.90 5.98 -21.84
CA LYS A 311 -8.10 4.86 -21.33
C LYS A 311 -8.88 4.00 -20.33
N ILE A 312 -9.71 4.63 -19.51
CA ILE A 312 -10.62 3.93 -18.60
C ILE A 312 -11.68 3.17 -19.39
N SER A 313 -12.31 3.81 -20.38
CA SER A 313 -13.31 3.17 -21.23
C SER A 313 -12.77 1.93 -21.94
N GLU A 314 -11.54 1.99 -22.45
CA GLU A 314 -10.86 0.84 -23.06
C GLU A 314 -10.54 -0.26 -22.02
N THR A 315 -10.00 0.12 -20.86
CA THR A 315 -9.56 -0.83 -19.83
C THR A 315 -10.74 -1.60 -19.22
N PHE A 316 -11.86 -0.92 -18.96
CA PHE A 316 -13.04 -1.49 -18.32
C PHE A 316 -14.14 -1.87 -19.30
N PHE A 317 -13.89 -1.76 -20.61
CA PHE A 317 -14.86 -2.03 -21.68
C PHE A 317 -16.19 -1.28 -21.51
N LEU A 318 -16.10 0.00 -21.13
CA LEU A 318 -17.28 0.82 -20.85
C LEU A 318 -18.07 1.10 -22.13
N THR A 319 -19.39 1.10 -22.00
CA THR A 319 -20.30 1.58 -23.04
C THR A 319 -20.20 3.09 -23.20
N GLY A 320 -20.67 3.62 -24.34
CA GLY A 320 -20.75 5.07 -24.55
C GLY A 320 -21.62 5.80 -23.51
N GLY A 321 -22.65 5.14 -22.98
CA GLY A 321 -23.50 5.66 -21.92
C GLY A 321 -22.77 5.78 -20.58
N GLU A 322 -22.07 4.71 -20.18
CA GLU A 322 -21.26 4.70 -18.95
C GLU A 322 -20.11 5.70 -19.02
N LYS A 323 -19.47 5.82 -20.17
CA LYS A 323 -18.45 6.84 -20.44
C LYS A 323 -19.02 8.25 -20.22
N HIS A 324 -20.19 8.54 -20.80
CA HIS A 324 -20.83 9.84 -20.64
C HIS A 324 -21.22 10.09 -19.19
N PHE A 325 -21.76 9.08 -18.51
CA PHE A 325 -22.10 9.14 -17.10
C PHE A 325 -20.90 9.49 -16.22
N LEU A 326 -19.74 8.85 -16.39
CA LEU A 326 -18.54 9.17 -15.61
C LEU A 326 -18.01 10.61 -15.83
N LEU A 327 -18.30 11.21 -16.99
CA LEU A 327 -17.93 12.60 -17.28
C LEU A 327 -18.90 13.60 -16.64
N SER A 328 -20.19 13.27 -16.56
CA SER A 328 -21.24 14.13 -16.01
C SER A 328 -21.59 13.86 -14.55
N ALA A 329 -21.13 12.74 -13.97
CA ALA A 329 -21.40 12.31 -12.60
C ALA A 329 -21.15 13.42 -11.57
N ASP A 330 -21.97 13.50 -10.53
CA ASP A 330 -21.72 14.37 -9.39
C ASP A 330 -20.67 13.77 -8.43
N ILE A 331 -20.32 14.53 -7.38
CA ILE A 331 -19.38 14.06 -6.35
C ILE A 331 -20.00 12.84 -5.64
N GLY A 332 -19.23 11.75 -5.56
CA GLY A 332 -19.72 10.50 -4.96
C GLY A 332 -20.59 9.64 -5.88
N GLU A 333 -20.75 10.03 -7.15
CA GLU A 333 -21.38 9.20 -8.18
C GLU A 333 -20.33 8.51 -9.04
N GLY A 334 -20.67 7.31 -9.52
CA GLY A 334 -19.77 6.53 -10.34
C GLY A 334 -20.32 5.15 -10.70
N LEU A 335 -19.44 4.30 -11.19
CA LEU A 335 -19.72 2.92 -11.50
C LEU A 335 -19.15 2.01 -10.40
N PHE A 336 -19.97 1.07 -9.94
CA PHE A 336 -19.61 0.06 -8.95
C PHE A 336 -19.58 -1.31 -9.63
N PHE A 337 -18.40 -1.91 -9.71
CA PHE A 337 -18.17 -3.24 -10.28
C PHE A 337 -17.94 -4.24 -9.15
N ALA A 338 -18.71 -5.33 -9.14
CA ALA A 338 -18.52 -6.46 -8.25
C ALA A 338 -18.49 -7.75 -9.07
N GLY A 339 -17.28 -8.31 -9.25
CA GLY A 339 -17.06 -9.42 -10.18
C GLY A 339 -17.41 -9.02 -11.62
N HIS A 340 -18.35 -9.72 -12.25
CA HIS A 340 -18.76 -9.46 -13.65
C HIS A 340 -19.94 -8.49 -13.80
N SER A 341 -20.55 -8.07 -12.70
CA SER A 341 -21.66 -7.12 -12.73
C SER A 341 -21.15 -5.72 -12.44
N HIS A 342 -21.73 -4.71 -13.10
CA HIS A 342 -21.54 -3.29 -12.77
C HIS A 342 -22.87 -2.54 -12.73
N VAL A 343 -22.91 -1.43 -11.99
CA VAL A 343 -24.08 -0.54 -11.91
C VAL A 343 -23.64 0.90 -11.68
N GLY A 344 -24.42 1.86 -12.18
CA GLY A 344 -24.32 3.24 -11.74
C GLY A 344 -24.77 3.38 -10.29
N PHE A 345 -23.97 4.03 -9.45
CA PHE A 345 -24.29 4.20 -8.04
C PHE A 345 -23.93 5.58 -7.52
N LYS A 346 -24.52 5.90 -6.37
CA LYS A 346 -24.23 7.09 -5.58
C LYS A 346 -23.94 6.71 -4.13
N VAL A 347 -22.81 7.19 -3.63
CA VAL A 347 -22.42 7.04 -2.23
C VAL A 347 -23.41 7.81 -1.35
N ILE A 348 -23.95 7.14 -0.34
CA ILE A 348 -24.81 7.75 0.67
C ILE A 348 -24.31 7.44 2.09
N ALA A 349 -24.43 8.44 2.95
CA ALA A 349 -24.05 8.39 4.35
C ALA A 349 -25.13 9.07 5.20
N SER A 350 -25.31 8.59 6.44
CA SER A 350 -26.14 9.29 7.43
C SER A 350 -25.50 10.60 7.85
N GLU A 351 -26.27 11.51 8.46
CA GLU A 351 -25.72 12.76 8.99
C GLU A 351 -24.69 12.51 10.11
N GLU A 352 -24.85 11.42 10.87
CA GLU A 352 -23.88 11.00 11.89
C GLU A 352 -22.55 10.55 11.25
N GLU A 353 -22.61 9.75 10.18
CA GLU A 353 -21.43 9.31 9.44
C GLU A 353 -20.71 10.50 8.78
N LYS A 354 -21.46 11.44 8.18
CA LYS A 354 -20.88 12.66 7.60
C LYS A 354 -20.15 13.49 8.65
N GLY A 355 -20.75 13.69 9.82
CA GLY A 355 -20.14 14.46 10.91
C GLY A 355 -18.83 13.86 11.46
N LEU A 356 -18.58 12.56 11.23
CA LEU A 356 -17.31 11.90 11.57
C LEU A 356 -16.26 12.04 10.46
N ILE A 357 -16.69 12.13 9.20
CA ILE A 357 -15.84 12.10 8.00
C ILE A 357 -15.40 13.50 7.58
N GLU A 358 -16.32 14.46 7.62
CA GLU A 358 -16.13 15.89 7.28
C GLU A 358 -15.60 16.67 8.49
#